data_AF-A0A960K1R4-F1
#
_entry.id   AF-A0A960K1R4-F1
#
_cell.length_a   1.000
_cell.length_b   1.000
_cell.length_c   1.000
_cell.angle_alpha   90.00
_cell.angle_beta   90.00
_cell.angle_gamma   90.00
#
_symmetry.space_group_name_H-M   'P 1'
#
loop_
_entity.id
_entity.type
_entity.pdbx_description
1 polymer ?
#
loop_
_entity_poly.entity_id
_entity_poly.type
_entity_poly.pdbx_seq_one_letter_code
_entity_poly.pdbx_strand_id
1 'polypeptide(L)'
;GVTTLWLTSGLFHLMADERPEDLRPLKQLLAGGDVLSPEPVRKVLELEDGPRLINGYGPTENTTFTCCHGMNSAAELPMGGGAIPIGRPISGTTVQIVSPDLELLPAGALGEL
;
A
#
# COMPACT_ATOMS: atom_id res chain seq x y z
N GLY A 1 23.26 0.70 -6.36
CA GLY A 1 22.44 -0.52 -6.30
C GLY A 1 21.01 -0.21 -6.71
N VAL A 2 20.10 -1.17 -6.56
CA VAL A 2 18.65 -0.96 -6.74
C VAL A 2 18.16 0.06 -5.70
N THR A 3 17.35 1.03 -6.10
CA THR A 3 16.79 2.06 -5.19
C THR A 3 15.27 2.03 -5.10
N THR A 4 14.61 1.35 -6.04
CA THR A 4 13.16 1.23 -6.11
C THR A 4 12.81 -0.21 -6.43
N LEU A 5 11.92 -0.81 -5.65
CA LEU A 5 11.50 -2.20 -5.80
C LEU A 5 9.99 -2.29 -5.64
N TRP A 6 9.36 -3.17 -6.43
CA TRP A 6 7.98 -3.57 -6.23
C TRP A 6 7.93 -5.07 -5.92
N LEU A 7 7.11 -5.45 -4.93
CA LEU A 7 6.90 -6.83 -4.52
C LEU A 7 5.39 -7.12 -4.42
N THR A 8 4.98 -8.35 -4.68
CA THR A 8 3.65 -8.80 -4.27
C THR A 8 3.56 -8.80 -2.74
N SER A 9 2.37 -8.61 -2.17
CA SER A 9 2.19 -8.56 -0.71
C SER A 9 2.83 -9.76 0.00
N GLY A 10 2.66 -10.98 -0.50
CA GLY A 10 3.27 -12.18 0.07
C GLY A 10 4.80 -12.20 0.02
N LEU A 11 5.42 -11.75 -1.08
CA LEU A 11 6.88 -11.67 -1.17
C LEU A 11 7.43 -10.53 -0.30
N PHE A 12 6.71 -9.42 -0.20
CA PHE A 12 7.04 -8.35 0.74
C PHE A 12 7.03 -8.86 2.18
N HIS A 13 5.99 -9.60 2.60
CA HIS A 13 5.90 -10.18 3.95
C HIS A 13 7.10 -11.08 4.23
N LEU A 14 7.42 -12.00 3.31
CA LEU A 14 8.58 -12.89 3.45
C LEU A 14 9.89 -12.10 3.58
N MET A 15 10.11 -11.09 2.75
CA MET A 15 11.33 -10.28 2.79
C MET A 15 11.43 -9.45 4.07
N ALA A 16 10.33 -8.88 4.56
CA ALA A 16 10.30 -8.11 5.79
C ALA A 16 10.58 -8.98 7.04
N ASP A 17 10.17 -10.26 7.01
CA ASP A 17 10.40 -11.19 8.12
C ASP A 17 11.81 -11.81 8.07
N GLU A 18 12.25 -12.26 6.89
CA GLU A 18 13.48 -13.05 6.77
C GLU A 18 14.72 -12.19 6.47
N ARG A 19 14.57 -11.12 5.68
CA ARG A 19 15.69 -10.29 5.21
C ARG A 19 15.38 -8.79 5.19
N PRO A 20 14.93 -8.19 6.31
CA PRO A 20 14.56 -6.77 6.35
C PRO A 20 15.73 -5.83 6.01
N GLU A 21 16.96 -6.17 6.41
CA GLU A 21 18.15 -5.37 6.12
C GLU A 21 18.45 -5.24 4.61
N ASP A 22 18.04 -6.21 3.79
CA ASP A 22 18.19 -6.13 2.33
C ASP A 22 17.29 -5.05 1.72
N LEU A 23 16.22 -4.65 2.43
CA LEU A 23 15.30 -3.59 2.01
C LEU A 23 15.77 -2.20 2.45
N ARG A 24 16.65 -2.11 3.45
CA ARG A 24 17.16 -0.83 4.02
C ARG A 24 17.77 0.11 2.98
N PRO A 25 18.57 -0.34 1.98
CA PRO A 25 19.19 0.57 1.01
C PRO A 25 18.20 1.17 -0.01
N LEU A 26 16.95 0.71 -0.05
CA LEU A 26 15.95 1.21 -0.98
C LEU A 26 15.52 2.63 -0.57
N LYS A 27 15.24 3.47 -1.57
CA LYS A 27 14.58 4.76 -1.36
C LYS A 27 13.06 4.60 -1.33
N GLN A 28 12.55 3.66 -2.12
CA GLN A 28 11.12 3.39 -2.24
C GLN A 28 10.87 1.90 -2.39
N LEU A 29 9.91 1.39 -1.62
CA LEU A 29 9.44 0.03 -1.68
C LEU A 29 7.92 0.03 -1.88
N LEU A 30 7.48 -0.53 -3.00
CA LEU A 30 6.07 -0.69 -3.30
C LEU A 30 5.65 -2.14 -3.01
N ALA A 31 4.49 -2.32 -2.40
CA ALA A 31 3.88 -3.63 -2.18
C ALA A 31 2.40 -3.60 -2.57
N GLY A 32 1.86 -4.72 -3.04
CA GLY A 32 0.44 -4.81 -3.39
C GLY A 32 0.04 -6.12 -4.06
N GLY A 33 -1.15 -6.15 -4.62
CA GLY A 33 -1.75 -7.34 -5.25
C GLY A 33 -2.53 -8.25 -4.29
N ASP A 34 -2.42 -8.02 -2.98
CA ASP A 34 -3.27 -8.59 -1.93
C ASP A 34 -3.23 -7.66 -0.70
N VAL A 35 -3.98 -7.97 0.36
CA VAL A 35 -4.01 -7.23 1.63
C VAL A 35 -2.60 -7.14 2.23
N LEU A 36 -2.18 -5.91 2.51
CA LEU A 36 -0.89 -5.64 3.16
C LEU A 36 -1.05 -5.65 4.68
N SER A 37 -0.49 -6.67 5.33
CA SER A 37 -0.51 -6.79 6.80
C SER A 37 0.27 -5.67 7.50
N PRO A 38 -0.25 -5.05 8.57
CA PRO A 38 0.43 -3.96 9.28
C PRO A 38 1.75 -4.34 9.95
N GLU A 39 1.93 -5.59 10.38
CA GLU A 39 3.13 -6.01 11.13
C GLU A 39 4.40 -6.01 10.25
N PRO A 40 4.46 -6.67 9.07
CA PRO A 40 5.61 -6.55 8.17
C PRO A 40 5.90 -5.12 7.72
N VAL A 41 4.85 -4.32 7.51
CA VAL A 41 4.99 -2.88 7.18
C VAL A 41 5.68 -2.14 8.32
N ARG A 42 5.26 -2.38 9.56
CA ARG A 42 5.91 -1.80 10.75
C ARG A 42 7.39 -2.15 10.81
N LYS A 43 7.74 -3.44 10.64
CA LYS A 43 9.14 -3.90 10.67
C LYS A 43 10.02 -3.11 9.69
N VAL A 44 9.55 -2.90 8.46
CA VAL A 44 10.31 -2.15 7.44
C VAL A 44 10.34 -0.65 7.73
N LEU A 45 9.24 -0.06 8.21
CA LEU A 45 9.17 1.36 8.56
C LEU A 45 9.94 1.73 9.84
N GLU A 46 10.29 0.75 10.68
CA GLU A 46 11.12 0.92 11.88
C GLU A 46 12.62 0.78 11.59
N LEU A 47 13.01 0.39 10.37
CA LEU A 47 14.41 0.40 9.95
C LEU A 47 14.93 1.85 9.90
N GLU A 48 16.03 2.10 10.59
CA GLU A 48 16.75 3.37 10.51
C GLU A 48 17.22 3.61 9.07
N ASP A 49 16.92 4.79 8.52
CA ASP A 49 17.15 5.14 7.11
C ASP A 49 16.49 4.17 6.10
N GLY A 50 15.39 3.52 6.52
CA GLY A 50 14.60 2.61 5.69
C GLY A 50 13.85 3.32 4.54
N PRO A 51 13.31 2.54 3.59
CA PRO A 51 12.59 3.09 2.44
C PRO A 51 11.26 3.73 2.83
N ARG A 52 10.81 4.68 2.00
CA ARG A 52 9.38 5.02 1.94
C ARG A 52 8.60 3.80 1.43
N LEU A 53 7.59 3.37 2.17
CA LEU A 53 6.73 2.26 1.79
C LEU A 53 5.47 2.75 1.09
N ILE A 54 5.04 2.08 0.02
CA ILE A 54 3.84 2.42 -0.72
C ILE A 54 2.98 1.17 -0.91
N ASN A 55 1.76 1.17 -0.35
CA ASN A 55 0.74 0.18 -0.69
C ASN A 55 0.08 0.61 -2.00
N GLY A 56 0.21 -0.21 -3.05
CA GLY A 56 -0.37 0.03 -4.37
C GLY A 56 -1.54 -0.89 -4.65
N TYR A 57 -2.66 -0.31 -5.09
CA TYR A 57 -3.85 -1.04 -5.52
C TYR A 57 -4.23 -0.64 -6.93
N GLY A 58 -4.57 -1.61 -7.77
CA GLY A 58 -5.20 -1.37 -9.05
C GLY A 58 -5.49 -2.69 -9.78
N PRO A 59 -6.63 -2.80 -10.48
CA PRO A 59 -6.88 -3.91 -11.38
C PRO A 59 -5.99 -3.82 -12.63
N THR A 60 -5.85 -4.92 -13.36
CA THR A 60 -5.07 -4.95 -14.60
C THR A 60 -5.66 -4.01 -15.64
N GLU A 61 -6.99 -3.94 -15.69
CA GLU A 61 -7.84 -3.15 -16.57
C GLU A 61 -7.59 -1.64 -16.44
N ASN A 62 -7.11 -1.18 -15.28
CA ASN A 62 -6.76 0.21 -15.04
C ASN A 62 -5.24 0.44 -14.91
N THR A 63 -4.44 -0.46 -15.51
CA THR A 63 -2.98 -0.36 -15.68
C THR A 63 -2.19 -0.34 -14.37
N THR A 64 -2.10 -1.49 -13.69
CA THR A 64 -1.27 -1.76 -12.52
C THR A 64 -1.70 -1.04 -11.23
N PHE A 65 -1.61 0.29 -11.15
CA PHE A 65 -1.95 1.06 -9.94
C PHE A 65 -2.98 2.13 -10.25
N THR A 66 -4.09 2.08 -9.53
CA THR A 66 -5.17 3.08 -9.51
C THR A 66 -5.03 3.98 -8.29
N CYS A 67 -4.76 3.39 -7.12
CA CYS A 67 -4.59 4.07 -5.84
C CYS A 67 -3.25 3.73 -5.19
N CYS A 68 -2.66 4.71 -4.51
CA CYS A 68 -1.45 4.51 -3.72
C CYS A 68 -1.59 5.13 -2.32
N HIS A 69 -1.12 4.40 -1.31
CA HIS A 69 -0.95 4.88 0.07
C HIS A 69 0.53 4.85 0.44
N GLY A 70 1.16 6.02 0.55
CA GLY A 70 2.55 6.14 0.98
C GLY A 70 2.66 6.35 2.48
N MET A 71 3.63 5.69 3.10
CA MET A 71 3.95 5.78 4.53
C MET A 71 5.46 5.99 4.68
N ASN A 72 5.88 6.91 5.55
CA ASN A 72 7.29 7.17 5.85
C ASN A 72 7.67 6.74 7.27
N SER A 73 6.70 6.47 8.14
CA SER A 73 6.95 6.07 9.53
C SER A 73 5.87 5.13 10.05
N ALA A 74 6.22 4.29 11.03
CA ALA A 74 5.27 3.39 11.69
C ALA A 74 4.13 4.14 12.43
N ALA A 75 4.31 5.44 12.73
CA ALA A 75 3.28 6.29 13.31
C ALA A 75 2.11 6.59 12.35
N GLU A 76 2.28 6.38 11.04
CA GLU A 76 1.23 6.52 10.04
C GLU A 76 0.35 5.27 9.92
N LEU A 77 0.70 4.18 10.61
CA LEU A 77 -0.08 2.94 10.56
C LEU A 77 -1.41 3.07 11.32
N PRO A 78 -2.47 2.38 10.86
CA PRO A 78 -3.75 2.35 11.56
C PRO A 78 -3.61 1.89 13.02
N MET A 79 -4.17 2.66 13.94
CA MET A 79 -4.25 2.29 15.36
C MET A 79 -5.14 1.06 15.53
N GLY A 80 -4.80 0.21 16.51
CA GLY A 80 -5.63 -0.94 16.87
C GLY A 80 -5.66 -2.10 15.86
N GLY A 81 -4.72 -2.13 14.89
CA GLY A 81 -4.60 -3.23 13.94
C GLY A 81 -5.56 -3.16 12.75
N GLY A 82 -6.04 -1.95 12.42
CA GLY A 82 -6.82 -1.72 11.20
C GLY A 82 -6.04 -2.04 9.92
N ALA A 83 -6.77 -2.27 8.83
CA ALA A 83 -6.18 -2.56 7.52
C ALA A 83 -5.43 -1.35 6.95
N ILE A 84 -4.32 -1.61 6.25
CA ILE A 84 -3.56 -0.57 5.54
C ILE A 84 -4.43 -0.03 4.38
N PRO A 85 -4.67 1.29 4.30
CA PRO A 85 -5.45 1.86 3.21
C PRO A 85 -4.82 1.60 1.85
N ILE A 86 -5.64 1.50 0.81
CA ILE A 86 -5.20 1.54 -0.60
C ILE A 86 -4.84 2.96 -1.06
N GLY A 87 -5.22 3.97 -0.27
CA GLY A 87 -4.78 5.36 -0.42
C GLY A 87 -5.66 6.17 -1.36
N ARG A 88 -5.03 7.00 -2.19
CA ARG A 88 -5.72 7.95 -3.07
C ARG A 88 -5.44 7.66 -4.54
N PRO A 89 -6.35 8.07 -5.46
CA PRO A 89 -6.11 7.93 -6.89
C PRO A 89 -4.80 8.58 -7.31
N ILE A 90 -4.06 7.91 -8.19
CA ILE A 90 -2.89 8.52 -8.82
C ILE A 90 -3.33 9.63 -9.80
N SER A 91 -2.39 10.50 -10.16
CA SER A 91 -2.66 11.60 -11.08
C SER A 91 -3.20 11.10 -12.41
N GLY A 92 -4.30 11.70 -12.88
CA GLY A 92 -4.97 11.31 -14.12
C GLY A 92 -5.97 10.16 -13.97
N THR A 93 -6.25 9.71 -12.74
CA THR A 93 -7.22 8.65 -12.46
C THR A 93 -8.35 9.16 -11.56
N THR A 94 -9.56 8.62 -11.75
CA THR A 94 -10.73 8.91 -10.92
C THR A 94 -11.20 7.62 -10.27
N VAL A 95 -11.66 7.74 -9.04
CA VAL A 95 -12.25 6.65 -8.25
C VAL A 95 -13.57 7.15 -7.68
N GLN A 96 -14.58 6.30 -7.73
CA GLN A 96 -15.90 6.58 -7.20
C GLN A 96 -16.30 5.42 -6.27
N ILE A 97 -17.21 5.69 -5.35
CA ILE A 97 -17.82 4.63 -4.53
C ILE A 97 -19.30 4.66 -4.86
N VAL A 98 -19.81 3.56 -5.40
CA VAL A 98 -21.16 3.49 -5.96
C VAL A 98 -22.03 2.42 -5.30
N SER A 99 -23.34 2.64 -5.36
CA SER A 99 -24.36 1.65 -5.02
C SER A 99 -24.48 0.57 -6.11
N PRO A 100 -25.22 -0.52 -5.87
CA PRO A 100 -25.53 -1.51 -6.91
C PRO A 100 -26.28 -0.93 -8.13
N ASP A 101 -26.96 0.20 -7.96
CA ASP A 101 -27.66 0.92 -9.02
C ASP A 101 -26.76 1.97 -9.73
N LEU A 102 -25.44 1.95 -9.45
CA LEU A 102 -24.41 2.85 -9.99
C LEU A 102 -24.57 4.33 -9.58
N GLU A 103 -25.19 4.58 -8.43
CA GLU A 103 -25.30 5.93 -7.87
C GLU A 103 -24.15 6.24 -6.91
N LEU A 104 -23.65 7.49 -6.93
CA LEU A 104 -22.60 7.94 -6.02
C LEU A 104 -23.06 7.89 -4.56
N LEU A 105 -22.26 7.25 -3.71
CA LEU A 105 -22.51 7.16 -2.28
C LEU A 105 -21.87 8.31 -1.49
N PRO A 106 -22.46 8.70 -0.35
CA PRO A 106 -21.88 9.75 0.51
C PRO A 106 -20.57 9.29 1.16
N ALA A 107 -19.75 10.26 1.57
CA ALA A 107 -18.46 9.97 2.21
C ALA A 107 -18.62 9.07 3.45
N GLY A 108 -17.83 8.00 3.51
CA GLY A 108 -17.84 7.02 4.60
C GLY A 108 -18.83 5.86 4.41
N ALA A 109 -19.69 5.89 3.40
CA ALA A 109 -20.52 4.74 3.05
C ALA A 109 -19.69 3.63 2.38
N LEU A 110 -20.13 2.39 2.59
CA LEU A 110 -19.56 1.21 1.95
C LEU A 110 -20.28 0.95 0.62
N GLY A 111 -19.51 0.71 -0.45
CA GLY A 111 -20.02 0.43 -1.78
C GLY A 111 -18.96 -0.19 -2.68
N GLU A 112 -19.30 -0.35 -3.95
CA GLU A 112 -18.39 -0.83 -4.98
C GLU A 112 -17.44 0.30 -5.42
N LEU A 113 -16.19 -0.07 -5.71
CA LEU A 113 -15.14 0.83 -6.17
C LEU A 113 -15.12 0.93 -7.70
#